data_AF-A0A7C4BHM9-F1
#
_entry.id   AF-A0A7C4BHM9-F1
#
_cell.length_a   1.000
_cell.length_b   1.000
_cell.length_c   1.000
_cell.angle_alpha   90.00
_cell.angle_beta   90.00
_cell.angle_gamma   90.00
#
_symmetry.space_group_name_H-M   'P 1'
#
loop_
_entity.id
_entity.type
_entity.pdbx_description
1 polymer ?
#
loop_
_entity_poly.entity_id
_entity_poly.type
_entity_poly.pdbx_seq_one_letter_code
_entity_poly.pdbx_strand_id
1 'polypeptide(L)' 'MAVGDSEADVPMCRLCGYSIAFNATNQRLRDCVRYVCPADDAAELAAHIEGIVR' A
#
# COMPACT_ATOMS: atom_id res chain seq x y z
N MET A 1 9.49 -3.64 1.75
CA MET A 1 8.29 -2.93 1.25
C MET A 1 7.12 -3.90 1.34
N ALA A 2 5.92 -3.42 1.63
CA ALA A 2 4.68 -4.21 1.62
C ALA A 2 3.58 -3.52 0.82
N VAL A 3 2.73 -4.30 0.16
CA VAL A 3 1.50 -3.84 -0.49
C VAL A 3 0.35 -4.66 0.08
N GLY A 4 -0.69 -4.01 0.59
CA GLY A 4 -1.87 -4.67 1.13
C GLY A 4 -3.15 -4.05 0.60
N ASP A 5 -4.23 -4.82 0.58
CA ASP A 5 -5.56 -4.40 0.13
C ASP A 5 -6.63 -4.57 1.22
N SER A 6 -6.33 -5.35 2.25
CA SER A 6 -7.29 -5.78 3.26
C SER A 6 -6.82 -5.51 4.70
N GLU A 7 -7.71 -5.73 5.67
CA GLU A 7 -7.35 -5.61 7.08
C GLU A 7 -6.32 -6.67 7.52
N ALA A 8 -6.28 -7.83 6.83
CA ALA A 8 -5.33 -8.89 7.11
C ALA A 8 -3.88 -8.46 6.86
N ASP A 9 -3.67 -7.43 6.05
CA ASP A 9 -2.34 -6.91 5.69
C ASP A 9 -1.79 -5.90 6.70
N VAL A 10 -2.63 -5.38 7.62
CA VAL A 10 -2.24 -4.37 8.61
C VAL A 10 -0.99 -4.77 9.42
N PRO A 11 -0.85 -6.02 9.92
CA PRO A 11 0.37 -6.42 10.62
C PRO A 11 1.62 -6.32 9.74
N MET A 12 1.54 -6.77 8.48
CA MET A 12 2.65 -6.70 7.53
C MET A 12 3.01 -5.25 7.20
N CYS A 13 2.01 -4.41 6.91
CA CYS A 13 2.21 -3.00 6.57
C CYS A 13 2.83 -2.19 7.70
N ARG A 14 2.57 -2.55 8.97
CA ARG A 14 3.19 -1.92 10.16
C ARG A 14 4.64 -2.33 10.40
N LEU A 15 5.02 -3.55 10.00
CA LEU A 15 6.38 -4.07 10.22
C LEU A 15 7.35 -3.61 9.12
N CYS A 16 6.84 -3.26 7.93
CA CYS A 16 7.66 -2.81 6.82
C CYS A 16 8.02 -1.32 6.93
N GLY A 17 9.27 -0.95 6.66
CA GLY A 17 9.71 0.45 6.63
C GLY A 17 9.11 1.31 5.48
N TYR A 18 8.47 0.67 4.51
CA TYR A 18 7.64 1.32 3.48
C TYR A 18 6.47 0.40 3.15
N SER A 19 5.25 0.93 3.19
CA SER A 19 4.03 0.17 2.93
C SER A 19 3.03 0.96 2.10
N ILE A 20 2.27 0.26 1.26
CA ILE A 20 1.29 0.81 0.32
C ILE A 20 -0.04 0.11 0.54
N ALA A 21 -1.13 0.87 0.57
CA ALA A 21 -2.49 0.34 0.46
C ALA A 21 -2.92 0.40 -1.01
N PHE A 22 -3.31 -0.72 -1.60
CA PHE A 22 -3.83 -0.79 -2.96
C PHE A 22 -5.27 -1.28 -2.94
N ASN A 23 -6.21 -0.53 -3.52
CA ASN A 23 -7.63 -0.88 -3.49
C ASN A 23 -8.19 -1.12 -2.07
N ALA A 24 -7.63 -0.45 -1.07
CA ALA A 24 -8.06 -0.63 0.32
C ALA A 24 -9.42 0.03 0.57
N THR A 25 -10.42 -0.75 0.97
CA THR A 25 -11.74 -0.23 1.37
C THR A 25 -11.85 0.05 2.87
N ASN A 26 -10.92 -0.44 3.67
CA ASN A 26 -10.94 -0.27 5.12
C ASN A 26 -10.02 0.89 5.56
N GLN A 27 -10.49 1.70 6.52
CA GLN A 27 -9.75 2.86 7.02
C GLN A 27 -8.49 2.45 7.79
N ARG A 28 -8.54 1.31 8.50
CA ARG A 28 -7.45 0.84 9.37
C ARG A 28 -6.15 0.59 8.62
N LEU A 29 -6.21 0.06 7.39
CA LEU A 29 -5.08 -0.12 6.49
C LEU A 29 -4.61 1.22 5.93
N ARG A 30 -5.54 2.09 5.50
CA ARG A 30 -5.21 3.42 4.97
C ARG A 30 -4.45 4.28 5.98
N ASP A 31 -4.78 4.16 7.26
CA ASP A 31 -4.13 4.92 8.33
C ASP A 31 -2.72 4.42 8.68
N CYS A 32 -2.34 3.20 8.30
CA CYS A 32 -1.05 2.61 8.68
C CYS A 32 -0.02 2.53 7.56
N VAL A 33 -0.41 2.83 6.32
CA VAL A 33 0.48 2.80 5.16
C VAL A 33 1.09 4.16 4.87
N ARG A 34 2.18 4.18 4.11
CA ARG A 34 2.85 5.42 3.69
C ARG A 34 2.22 6.05 2.44
N TYR A 35 1.57 5.23 1.62
CA TYR A 35 0.92 5.67 0.40
C TYR A 35 -0.35 4.86 0.18
N VAL A 36 -1.42 5.53 -0.23
CA VAL A 36 -2.70 4.92 -0.59
C VAL A 36 -2.87 5.07 -2.09
N CYS A 37 -2.73 3.97 -2.80
CA CYS A 37 -2.95 3.90 -4.24
C CYS A 37 -4.45 3.78 -4.52
N PRO A 38 -5.00 4.51 -5.51
CA PRO A 38 -6.35 4.32 -6.00
C PRO A 38 -6.63 2.87 -6.42
N ALA A 39 -7.89 2.46 -6.29
CA ALA A 39 -8.35 1.08 -6.49
C ALA A 39 -8.28 0.59 -7.94
N ASP A 40 -8.37 1.52 -8.89
CA ASP A 40 -8.56 1.28 -10.31
C ASP A 40 -7.29 1.48 -11.13
N ASP A 41 -6.16 1.80 -10.49
CA ASP A 41 -4.91 2.12 -11.18
C ASP A 41 -3.72 1.28 -10.70
N ALA A 42 -3.58 0.09 -11.29
CA ALA A 42 -2.40 -0.75 -11.09
C ALA A 42 -1.14 -0.18 -11.77
N ALA A 43 -1.29 0.70 -12.77
CA ALA A 43 -0.16 1.33 -13.44
C ALA A 43 0.48 2.40 -12.55
N GLU A 44 -0.33 3.18 -11.83
CA GLU A 44 0.14 4.10 -10.78
C GLU A 44 0.88 3.34 -9.69
N LEU A 45 0.34 2.21 -9.21
CA LEU A 45 1.03 1.36 -8.25
C LEU A 45 2.41 0.93 -8.76
N ALA A 46 2.49 0.44 -10.00
CA ALA A 46 3.74 -0.03 -10.60
C ALA A 46 4.75 1.11 -10.75
N ALA A 47 4.32 2.27 -11.27
CA ALA A 47 5.16 3.45 -11.43
C ALA A 47 5.67 3.98 -10.07
N HIS A 48 4.83 3.97 -9.05
CA HIS A 48 5.20 4.38 -7.70
C HIS A 48 6.24 3.44 -7.08
N ILE A 49 6.06 2.12 -7.22
CA ILE A 49 7.04 1.14 -6.77
C ILE A 49 8.38 1.32 -7.52
N GLU A 50 8.34 1.52 -8.83
CA GLU A 50 9.54 1.75 -9.64
C GLU A 50 10.32 3.01 -9.19
N GLY A 51 9.60 4.08 -8.83
CA GLY A 51 10.19 5.31 -8.30
C GLY A 51 10.81 5.19 -6.90
N ILE A 52 10.45 4.17 -6.12
CA ILE A 52 11.03 3.93 -4.78
C ILE A 52 12.24 3.00 -4.84
N VAL A 53 12.25 2.06 -5.78
CA VAL A 53 13.29 1.01 -5.87
C VAL A 53 14.53 1.49 -6.64
N ARG A 54 14.39 2.55 -7.44
CA ARG A 54 15.52 3.22 -8.12
C ARG A 54 16.19 4.25 -7.21
#